data_AF-A0A3A8TDT6-F1
#
_entry.id   AF-A0A3A8TDT6-F1
#
_cell.length_a   1.000
_cell.length_b   1.000
_cell.length_c   1.000
_cell.angle_alpha   90.00
_cell.angle_beta   90.00
_cell.angle_gamma   90.00
#
_symmetry.space_group_name_H-M   'P 1'
#
loop_
_entity.id
_entity.type
_entity.pdbx_description
1 polymer ?
#
loop_
_entity_poly.entity_id
_entity_poly.type
_entity_poly.pdbx_seq_one_letter_code
_entity_poly.pdbx_strand_id
1 'polypeptide(L)'
;MGLAERSELAAFKNDTFASKVAELKEAAAGADIQVTLDEASFTTVAAIQMLSNGVFDRLIDDMKSVCSDAIGKQAVREGIQTLHIVHKDAPGFTLDLMDGTLTLRAKVDGSLGEDLPGYGQYRAFLLKKL
;
A
#
# COMPACT_ATOMS: atom_id res chain seq x y z
N MET A 1 -7.16 13.15 -13.13
CA MET A 1 -6.94 12.03 -14.07
C MET A 1 -7.52 12.31 -15.45
N GLY A 2 -6.72 12.17 -16.50
CA GLY A 2 -7.12 12.17 -17.91
C GLY A 2 -7.56 10.78 -18.39
N LEU A 3 -7.74 10.61 -19.71
CA LEU A 3 -8.26 9.38 -20.30
C LEU A 3 -7.28 8.20 -20.16
N ALA A 4 -5.99 8.45 -20.39
CA ALA A 4 -4.96 7.41 -20.29
C ALA A 4 -4.86 6.85 -18.87
N GLU A 5 -4.87 7.71 -17.86
CA GLU A 5 -4.81 7.30 -16.45
C GLU A 5 -6.07 6.51 -16.05
N ARG A 6 -7.25 6.92 -16.52
CA ARG A 6 -8.50 6.19 -16.25
C ARG A 6 -8.47 4.80 -16.88
N SER A 7 -7.99 4.68 -18.12
CA SER A 7 -7.86 3.39 -18.81
C SER A 7 -6.87 2.47 -18.09
N GLU A 8 -5.70 3.00 -17.71
CA GLU A 8 -4.69 2.23 -16.98
C GLU A 8 -5.19 1.78 -15.60
N LEU A 9 -5.86 2.67 -14.85
CA LEU A 9 -6.39 2.34 -13.53
C LEU A 9 -7.49 1.27 -13.62
N ALA A 10 -8.32 1.32 -14.66
CA ALA A 10 -9.33 0.29 -14.90
C ALA A 10 -8.69 -1.07 -15.22
N ALA A 11 -7.66 -1.10 -16.06
CA ALA A 11 -6.90 -2.31 -16.36
C ALA A 11 -6.24 -2.88 -15.08
N PHE A 12 -5.55 -2.03 -14.31
CA PHE A 12 -4.95 -2.41 -13.03
C PHE A 12 -5.98 -3.02 -12.07
N LYS A 13 -7.17 -2.41 -11.94
CA LYS A 13 -8.25 -2.92 -11.08
C LYS A 13 -8.78 -4.28 -11.52
N ASN A 14 -8.96 -4.49 -12.83
CA ASN A 14 -9.48 -5.73 -13.37
C ASN A 14 -8.45 -6.87 -13.30
N ASP A 15 -7.18 -6.56 -13.62
CA ASP A 15 -6.19 -7.60 -13.91
C ASP A 15 -5.26 -7.88 -12.71
N THR A 16 -4.99 -6.88 -11.86
CA THR A 16 -3.92 -6.96 -10.85
C THR A 16 -4.42 -6.73 -9.42
N PHE A 17 -5.33 -5.77 -9.21
CA PHE A 17 -5.70 -5.29 -7.88
C PHE A 17 -6.27 -6.39 -6.98
N ALA A 18 -7.20 -7.20 -7.50
CA ALA A 18 -7.82 -8.27 -6.72
C ALA A 18 -6.79 -9.30 -6.23
N SER A 19 -5.82 -9.66 -7.07
CA SER A 19 -4.74 -10.59 -6.70
C SER A 19 -3.84 -9.98 -5.63
N LYS A 20 -3.46 -8.71 -5.75
CA LYS A 20 -2.61 -8.03 -4.75
C LYS A 20 -3.30 -7.83 -3.41
N VAL A 21 -4.61 -7.55 -3.41
CA VAL A 21 -5.41 -7.48 -2.17
C VAL A 21 -5.48 -8.85 -1.50
N ALA A 22 -5.69 -9.93 -2.25
CA ALA A 22 -5.70 -11.28 -1.70
C ALA A 22 -4.34 -11.64 -1.08
N GLU A 23 -3.25 -11.38 -1.79
CA GLU A 23 -1.88 -11.63 -1.31
C GLU A 23 -1.56 -10.81 -0.05
N LEU A 24 -2.02 -9.56 0.03
CA LEU A 24 -1.92 -8.74 1.23
C LEU A 24 -2.69 -9.33 2.41
N LYS A 25 -3.93 -9.78 2.20
CA LYS A 25 -4.73 -10.39 3.28
C LYS A 25 -4.07 -11.69 3.77
N GLU A 26 -3.54 -12.51 2.87
CA GLU A 26 -2.78 -13.71 3.24
C GLU A 26 -1.53 -13.36 4.08
N ALA A 27 -0.76 -12.37 3.63
CA ALA A 27 0.41 -11.87 4.36
C ALA A 27 0.04 -11.29 5.74
N ALA A 28 -1.13 -10.66 5.86
CA ALA A 28 -1.71 -10.17 7.10
C ALA A 28 -2.40 -11.28 7.93
N ALA A 29 -2.05 -12.55 7.69
CA ALA A 29 -2.61 -13.72 8.35
C ALA A 29 -4.15 -13.79 8.30
N GLY A 30 -4.73 -13.43 7.17
CA GLY A 30 -6.17 -13.42 6.93
C GLY A 30 -6.92 -12.26 7.57
N ALA A 31 -6.23 -11.17 7.98
CA ALA A 31 -6.90 -9.94 8.40
C ALA A 31 -7.78 -9.40 7.26
N ASP A 32 -8.99 -8.95 7.60
CA ASP A 32 -9.91 -8.39 6.61
C ASP A 32 -9.57 -6.93 6.34
N ILE A 33 -8.50 -6.71 5.57
CA ILE A 33 -8.03 -5.37 5.22
C ILE A 33 -8.77 -4.88 3.98
N GLN A 34 -9.55 -3.81 4.12
CA GLN A 34 -10.09 -3.06 2.99
C GLN A 34 -8.97 -2.24 2.34
N VAL A 35 -8.85 -2.28 1.01
CA VAL A 35 -7.88 -1.45 0.28
C VAL A 35 -8.61 -0.38 -0.51
N THR A 36 -8.20 0.87 -0.34
CA THR A 36 -8.76 2.03 -1.02
C THR A 36 -7.65 2.82 -1.70
N LEU A 37 -7.94 3.29 -2.91
CA LEU A 37 -7.06 4.16 -3.69
C LEU A 37 -7.73 5.52 -3.80
N ASP A 38 -7.01 6.60 -3.49
CA ASP A 38 -7.46 7.95 -3.87
C ASP A 38 -7.26 8.13 -5.38
N GLU A 39 -8.21 7.64 -6.17
CA GLU A 39 -8.10 7.59 -7.62
C GLU A 39 -7.79 8.95 -8.23
N ALA A 40 -8.40 10.01 -7.69
CA ALA A 40 -8.19 11.37 -8.20
C ALA A 40 -6.72 11.81 -8.12
N SER A 41 -5.97 11.25 -7.15
CA SER A 41 -4.56 11.54 -6.94
C SER A 41 -3.62 10.92 -7.97
N PHE A 42 -4.02 9.88 -8.72
CA PHE A 42 -3.15 9.21 -9.70
C PHE A 42 -3.10 9.99 -11.02
N THR A 43 -2.35 11.09 -11.04
CA THR A 43 -2.31 12.05 -12.16
C THR A 43 -1.49 11.58 -13.36
N THR A 44 -0.75 10.47 -13.27
CA THR A 44 0.09 9.92 -14.34
C THR A 44 -0.06 8.41 -14.50
N VAL A 45 0.15 7.90 -15.71
CA VAL A 45 0.15 6.45 -15.99
C VAL A 45 1.26 5.72 -15.23
N ALA A 46 2.45 6.31 -15.16
CA ALA A 46 3.58 5.75 -14.41
C ALA A 46 3.23 5.52 -12.94
N ALA A 47 2.39 6.38 -12.36
CA ALA A 47 1.95 6.22 -10.98
C ALA A 47 1.12 4.96 -10.73
N ILE A 48 0.25 4.65 -11.67
CA ILE A 48 -0.61 3.48 -11.61
C ILE A 48 0.22 2.21 -11.81
N GLN A 49 1.14 2.23 -12.78
CA GLN A 49 2.05 1.11 -13.06
C GLN A 49 2.96 0.75 -11.88
N MET A 50 3.30 1.74 -11.05
CA MET A 50 4.12 1.55 -9.87
C MET A 50 3.38 1.03 -8.64
N LEU A 51 2.05 0.93 -8.65
CA LEU A 51 1.28 0.45 -7.50
C LEU A 51 1.67 -0.97 -7.09
N SER A 52 1.79 -1.89 -8.06
CA SER A 52 2.13 -3.29 -7.78
C SER A 52 3.49 -3.38 -7.07
N ASN A 53 4.56 -3.00 -7.77
CA ASN A 53 5.92 -3.27 -7.30
C ASN A 53 6.44 -2.21 -6.32
N GLY A 54 5.92 -0.98 -6.42
CA GLY A 54 6.34 0.14 -5.58
C GLY A 54 5.62 0.20 -4.24
N VAL A 55 4.42 -0.36 -4.14
CA VAL A 55 3.60 -0.32 -2.92
C VAL A 55 3.24 -1.72 -2.44
N PHE A 56 2.48 -2.48 -3.23
CA PHE A 56 1.91 -3.75 -2.76
C PHE A 56 3.00 -4.78 -2.43
N ASP A 57 3.91 -5.08 -3.36
CA ASP A 57 4.93 -6.12 -3.16
C ASP A 57 5.77 -5.85 -1.91
N ARG A 58 6.19 -4.60 -1.71
CA ARG A 58 6.99 -4.17 -0.57
C ARG A 58 6.20 -4.26 0.74
N LEU A 59 4.95 -3.80 0.75
CA LEU A 59 4.08 -3.89 1.91
C LEU A 59 3.79 -5.35 2.27
N ILE A 60 3.53 -6.20 1.27
CA ILE A 60 3.25 -7.63 1.45
C ILE A 60 4.43 -8.33 2.11
N ASP A 61 5.65 -8.10 1.63
CA ASP A 61 6.85 -8.71 2.20
C ASP A 61 7.11 -8.25 3.63
N ASP A 62 6.94 -6.95 3.90
CA ASP A 62 7.05 -6.41 5.25
C ASP A 62 5.95 -6.95 6.17
N MET A 63 4.72 -7.12 5.66
CA MET A 63 3.58 -7.66 6.41
C MET A 63 3.82 -9.13 6.79
N LYS A 64 4.40 -9.95 5.90
CA LYS A 64 4.81 -11.34 6.21
C LYS A 64 5.80 -11.36 7.39
N SER A 65 6.72 -10.39 7.44
CA SER A 65 7.68 -10.29 8.54
C SER A 65 7.03 -9.87 9.85
N VAL A 66 6.12 -8.88 9.83
CA VAL A 66 5.36 -8.45 11.01
C VAL A 66 4.48 -9.59 11.54
N CYS A 67 3.79 -10.30 10.65
CA CYS A 67 2.91 -11.43 10.98
C CYS A 67 3.64 -12.77 11.16
N SER A 68 4.93 -12.76 11.50
CA SER A 68 5.72 -14.00 11.64
C SER A 68 5.36 -14.82 12.89
N ASP A 69 4.85 -14.18 13.94
CA ASP A 69 4.42 -14.82 15.19
C ASP A 69 2.95 -14.53 15.54
N ALA A 70 2.46 -15.10 16.64
CA ALA A 70 1.07 -14.93 17.06
C ALA A 70 0.73 -13.49 17.48
N ILE A 71 1.71 -12.76 18.06
CA ILE A 71 1.49 -11.40 18.58
C ILE A 71 1.36 -10.43 17.42
N GLY A 72 2.27 -10.48 16.45
CA GLY A 72 2.21 -9.64 15.26
C GLY A 72 0.95 -9.86 14.43
N LYS A 73 0.52 -11.12 14.27
CA LYS A 73 -0.75 -11.45 13.62
C LYS A 73 -1.96 -10.85 14.32
N GLN A 74 -1.99 -10.91 15.65
CA GLN A 74 -3.07 -10.32 16.44
C GLN A 74 -3.06 -8.79 16.31
N ALA A 75 -1.89 -8.18 16.47
CA ALA A 75 -1.73 -6.73 16.39
C ALA A 75 -2.17 -6.16 15.03
N VAL A 76 -1.82 -6.83 13.92
CA VAL A 76 -2.28 -6.43 12.58
C VAL A 76 -3.79 -6.57 12.43
N ARG A 77 -4.38 -7.67 12.89
CA ARG A 77 -5.85 -7.89 12.80
C ARG A 77 -6.65 -6.86 13.57
N GLU A 78 -6.15 -6.42 14.72
CA GLU A 78 -6.85 -5.46 15.58
C GLU A 78 -6.58 -4.01 15.14
N GLY A 79 -5.35 -3.72 14.71
CA GLY A 79 -4.89 -2.37 14.45
C GLY A 79 -4.98 -1.90 12.99
N ILE A 80 -5.21 -2.79 12.01
CA ILE A 80 -5.34 -2.41 10.59
C ILE A 80 -6.63 -2.99 10.01
N GLN A 81 -7.53 -2.08 9.64
CA GLN A 81 -8.80 -2.38 8.97
C GLN A 81 -8.79 -1.87 7.53
N THR A 82 -8.14 -0.72 7.28
CA THR A 82 -8.08 -0.09 5.96
C THR A 82 -6.65 0.25 5.58
N LEU A 83 -6.27 -0.07 4.35
CA LEU A 83 -5.11 0.49 3.65
C LEU A 83 -5.60 1.57 2.69
N HIS A 84 -5.14 2.80 2.87
CA HIS A 84 -5.48 3.94 2.02
C HIS A 84 -4.22 4.44 1.29
N ILE A 85 -4.23 4.40 -0.04
CA ILE A 85 -3.06 4.79 -0.86
C ILE A 85 -3.39 6.07 -1.63
N VAL A 86 -2.52 7.06 -1.47
CA VAL A 86 -2.61 8.38 -2.10
C VAL A 86 -1.31 8.69 -2.83
N HIS A 87 -1.41 8.99 -4.12
CA HIS A 87 -0.31 9.55 -4.87
C HIS A 87 -0.16 11.05 -4.58
N LYS A 88 1.08 11.55 -4.51
CA LYS A 88 1.37 13.00 -4.47
C LYS A 88 2.57 13.33 -5.35
N ASP A 89 2.56 14.48 -6.00
CA ASP A 89 3.68 14.93 -6.85
C ASP A 89 4.92 15.37 -6.05
N ALA A 90 4.70 15.77 -4.79
CA ALA A 90 5.77 16.20 -3.89
C ALA A 90 6.68 15.01 -3.53
N PRO A 91 8.02 15.18 -3.52
CA PRO A 91 8.96 14.14 -3.11
C PRO A 91 8.71 13.60 -1.70
N GLY A 92 9.22 12.41 -1.44
CA GLY A 92 9.13 11.66 -0.19
C GLY A 92 7.81 10.91 -0.04
N PHE A 93 7.71 10.15 1.06
CA PHE A 93 6.47 9.51 1.47
C PHE A 93 6.11 9.85 2.91
N THR A 94 4.88 9.49 3.30
CA THR A 94 4.42 9.54 4.68
C THR A 94 3.57 8.30 4.94
N LEU A 95 3.83 7.67 6.08
CA LEU A 95 3.02 6.60 6.64
C LEU A 95 2.33 7.13 7.88
N ASP A 96 1.04 6.89 7.96
CA ASP A 96 0.24 7.19 9.15
C ASP A 96 -0.69 6.02 9.47
N LEU A 97 -0.96 5.82 10.76
CA LEU A 97 -1.91 4.81 11.23
C LEU A 97 -2.79 5.50 12.26
N MET A 98 -4.05 5.73 11.88
CA MET A 98 -5.04 6.40 12.70
C MET A 98 -6.37 5.68 12.53
N ASP A 99 -7.03 5.36 13.65
CA ASP A 99 -8.36 4.74 13.68
C ASP A 99 -8.48 3.50 12.76
N GLY A 100 -7.46 2.63 12.80
CA GLY A 100 -7.43 1.42 11.99
C GLY A 100 -7.09 1.63 10.50
N THR A 101 -6.79 2.86 10.08
CA THR A 101 -6.47 3.18 8.68
C THR A 101 -4.98 3.45 8.51
N LEU A 102 -4.28 2.52 7.86
CA LEU A 102 -2.91 2.70 7.39
C LEU A 102 -2.94 3.54 6.11
N THR A 103 -2.51 4.80 6.20
CA THR A 103 -2.45 5.71 5.05
C THR A 103 -1.03 5.85 4.53
N LEU A 104 -0.84 5.51 3.26
CA LEU A 104 0.38 5.82 2.50
C LEU A 104 0.12 7.05 1.62
N ARG A 105 0.93 8.09 1.80
CA ARG A 105 1.02 9.23 0.86
C ARG A 105 2.39 9.26 0.26
N ALA A 106 2.54 8.98 -1.03
CA ALA A 106 3.86 8.82 -1.65
C ALA A 106 3.87 9.34 -3.08
N LYS A 107 5.07 9.67 -3.57
CA LYS A 107 5.28 9.93 -5.00
C LYS A 107 5.45 8.61 -5.73
N VAL A 108 4.32 7.93 -5.88
CA VAL A 108 4.22 6.67 -6.60
C VAL A 108 4.29 7.01 -8.08
N ASP A 109 5.45 7.23 -8.70
CA ASP A 109 5.57 7.43 -10.17
C ASP A 109 6.86 6.81 -10.75
N GLY A 110 7.66 6.15 -9.90
CA GLY A 110 8.90 5.51 -10.30
C GLY A 110 10.09 6.45 -10.35
N SER A 111 9.94 7.70 -9.90
CA SER A 111 11.08 8.58 -9.68
C SER A 111 12.06 7.99 -8.67
N LEU A 112 13.35 8.11 -8.96
CA LEU A 112 14.44 7.53 -8.19
C LEU A 112 14.64 8.34 -6.89
N GLY A 113 14.67 7.66 -5.73
CA GLY A 113 14.95 8.31 -4.44
C GLY A 113 14.16 7.72 -3.27
N GLU A 114 13.99 8.51 -2.21
CA GLU A 114 13.23 8.19 -0.98
C GLU A 114 11.71 8.47 -1.13
N ASP A 115 11.20 8.43 -2.36
CA ASP A 115 9.85 8.85 -2.74
C ASP A 115 8.78 7.79 -2.46
N LEU A 116 9.21 6.55 -2.25
CA LEU A 116 8.41 5.40 -1.89
C LEU A 116 9.02 4.72 -0.66
N PRO A 117 8.21 4.08 0.21
CA PRO A 117 8.75 3.23 1.26
C PRO A 117 9.65 2.15 0.68
N GLY A 118 10.89 2.07 1.17
CA GLY A 118 11.81 0.98 0.89
C GLY A 118 11.41 -0.31 1.62
N TYR A 119 12.08 -1.41 1.28
CA TYR A 119 11.93 -2.66 2.03
C TYR A 119 12.26 -2.45 3.52
N GLY A 120 11.43 -3.01 4.40
CA GLY A 120 11.54 -2.88 5.84
C GLY A 120 10.95 -1.60 6.43
N GLN A 121 10.59 -0.59 5.64
CA GLN A 121 10.06 0.66 6.17
C GLN A 121 8.60 0.55 6.64
N TYR A 122 7.77 -0.26 5.99
CA TYR A 122 6.43 -0.56 6.51
C TYR A 122 6.55 -1.36 7.80
N ARG A 123 7.42 -2.37 7.83
CA ARG A 123 7.68 -3.17 9.04
C ARG A 123 8.12 -2.30 10.21
N ALA A 124 9.12 -1.44 10.00
CA ALA A 124 9.62 -0.56 11.06
C ALA A 124 8.54 0.41 11.58
N PHE A 125 7.68 0.91 10.69
CA PHE A 125 6.55 1.75 11.05
C PHE A 125 5.49 0.98 11.86
N LEU A 126 5.07 -0.20 11.37
CA LEU A 126 4.03 -1.00 12.00
C LEU A 126 4.44 -1.49 13.39
N LEU A 127 5.69 -1.96 13.57
CA LEU A 127 6.21 -2.37 14.88
C LEU A 127 6.27 -1.24 15.92
N LYS A 128 6.21 0.03 15.49
CA LYS A 128 6.18 1.20 16.37
C LYS A 128 4.74 1.64 16.72
N LYS A 129 3.77 1.27 15.89
CA LYS A 129 2.42 1.85 15.88
C LYS A 129 1.34 0.88 16.35
N LEU A 130 1.53 -0.41 16.12
CA LEU A 130 0.72 -1.51 16.62
C LEU A 130 1.24 -1.96 17.99
#